data_AF-A0A318Y236-F1
#
_entry.id   AF-A0A318Y236-F1
#
_cell.length_a   1.000
_cell.length_b   1.000
_cell.length_c   1.000
_cell.angle_alpha   90.00
_cell.angle_beta   90.00
_cell.angle_gamma   90.00
#
_symmetry.space_group_name_H-M   'P 1'
#
loop_
_entity.id
_entity.type
_entity.pdbx_description
1 polymer ?
#
loop_
_entity_poly.entity_id
_entity_poly.type
_entity_poly.pdbx_seq_one_letter_code
_entity_poly.pdbx_strand_id
1 'polypeptide(L)' 'IIFLVLFIKKLDKNLRFYIDYYILNIIFVTNYYPLLLVKETLNNLKKIQYFI' A
#
# COMPACT_ATOMS: atom_id res chain seq x y z
N ILE A 1 -8.84 15.00 13.71
CA ILE A 1 -8.43 13.62 13.36
C ILE A 1 -7.06 13.39 13.99
N ILE A 2 -6.93 12.44 14.90
CA ILE A 2 -5.65 12.05 15.50
C ILE A 2 -5.03 10.99 14.59
N PHE A 3 -3.78 11.23 14.16
CA PHE A 3 -3.01 10.27 13.40
C PHE A 3 -2.08 9.52 14.33
N LEU A 4 -2.19 8.19 14.36
CA LEU A 4 -1.28 7.36 15.13
C LEU A 4 0.01 7.18 14.31
N VAL A 5 1.15 7.45 14.92
CA VAL A 5 2.46 7.36 14.28
C VAL A 5 3.19 6.14 14.81
N LEU A 6 3.75 5.36 13.91
CA LEU A 6 4.46 4.11 14.18
C LEU A 6 5.88 4.20 13.62
N PHE A 7 6.85 3.71 14.37
CA PHE A 7 8.19 3.45 13.85
C PHE A 7 8.35 1.96 13.63
N ILE A 8 8.51 1.56 12.37
CA ILE A 8 8.63 0.15 11.98
C ILE A 8 10.07 -0.12 11.55
N LYS A 9 10.68 -1.16 12.12
CA LYS A 9 11.99 -1.65 11.71
C LYS A 9 11.84 -2.52 10.45
N LYS A 10 12.50 -2.14 9.37
CA LYS A 10 12.53 -2.89 8.12
C LYS A 10 13.73 -3.85 8.07
N LEU A 11 13.74 -4.74 7.08
CA LEU A 11 14.80 -5.75 6.87
C LEU A 11 16.18 -5.13 6.64
N ASP A 12 16.21 -3.94 6.05
CA ASP A 12 17.39 -3.08 5.89
C ASP A 12 17.90 -2.48 7.22
N LYS A 13 17.33 -2.91 8.36
CA LYS A 13 17.60 -2.45 9.74
C LYS A 13 17.27 -0.99 10.01
N ASN A 14 16.76 -0.26 9.03
CA ASN A 14 16.35 1.12 9.19
C ASN A 14 14.94 1.21 9.79
N LEU A 15 14.73 2.27 10.58
CA LEU A 15 13.41 2.65 11.07
C LEU A 15 12.74 3.52 10.03
N ARG A 16 11.50 3.17 9.66
CA ARG A 16 10.65 4.02 8.84
C ARG A 16 9.56 4.61 9.71
N PHE A 17 9.38 5.91 9.55
CA PHE A 17 8.24 6.63 10.08
C PHE A 17 7.00 6.26 9.27
N TYR A 18 5.97 5.77 9.95
CA TYR A 18 4.72 5.33 9.34
C TYR A 18 3.55 6.04 10.01
N ILE A 19 2.62 6.56 9.22
CA ILE A 19 1.39 7.17 9.70
C ILE A 19 0.26 6.14 9.50
N ASP A 20 -0.46 5.83 10.57
CA ASP A 20 -1.65 5.00 10.50
C ASP A 20 -2.81 5.80 9.90
N TYR A 21 -3.12 5.48 8.65
CA TYR A 21 -4.22 6.05 7.89
C TYR A 21 -5.50 5.23 7.98
N TYR A 22 -5.60 4.21 8.84
CA TYR A 22 -6.78 3.33 8.89
C TYR A 22 -8.10 4.11 9.05
N ILE A 23 -8.16 4.98 10.07
CA ILE A 23 -9.34 5.82 10.33
C ILE A 23 -9.57 6.79 9.17
N LEU A 24 -8.49 7.35 8.59
CA LEU A 24 -8.59 8.26 7.46
C LEU A 24 -9.17 7.56 6.22
N ASN A 25 -8.74 6.34 5.92
CA ASN A 25 -9.20 5.55 4.78
C ASN A 25 -10.66 5.10 4.92
N ILE A 26 -11.19 4.99 6.14
CA ILE A 26 -12.62 4.74 6.36
C ILE A 26 -13.44 5.99 6.07
N ILE A 27 -12.95 7.16 6.48
CA ILE A 27 -13.64 8.44 6.32
C ILE A 27 -13.61 8.90 4.85
N PHE A 28 -12.48 8.71 4.18
CA PHE A 28 -12.30 9.06 2.78
C PHE A 28 -12.71 7.88 1.88
N VAL A 29 -13.86 7.98 1.23
CA VAL A 29 -14.18 7.12 0.07
C VAL A 29 -13.19 7.45 -1.03
N THR A 30 -12.21 6.58 -1.24
CA THR A 30 -11.36 6.66 -2.42
C THR A 30 -12.24 6.44 -3.64
N ASN A 31 -12.30 7.41 -4.55
CA ASN A 31 -12.84 7.18 -5.90
C ASN A 31 -12.10 5.97 -6.46
N TYR A 32 -12.79 4.84 -6.56
CA TYR A 32 -12.23 3.58 -7.01
C TYR A 32 -11.61 3.81 -8.38
N TYR A 33 -10.28 3.87 -8.43
CA TYR A 33 -9.57 3.62 -9.67
C TYR A 33 -10.09 2.30 -10.25
N PRO A 34 -10.17 2.17 -11.59
CA PRO A 34 -10.66 0.94 -12.20
C PRO A 34 -9.75 -0.23 -11.79
N LEU A 35 -10.12 -0.95 -10.74
CA LEU A 35 -9.42 -2.13 -10.23
C LEU A 35 -9.27 -3.22 -11.31
N LEU A 36 -10.12 -3.17 -12.34
CA LEU A 36 -10.01 -3.98 -13.55
C LEU A 36 -8.62 -3.87 -14.21
N LEU A 37 -8.08 -2.65 -14.35
CA LEU A 37 -6.73 -2.42 -14.88
C LEU A 37 -5.64 -2.97 -13.95
N VAL A 38 -5.85 -2.87 -12.63
CA VAL A 38 -4.92 -3.42 -11.63
C VAL A 38 -4.92 -4.94 -11.63
N LYS A 39 -6.08 -5.59 -11.80
CA LYS A 39 -6.19 -7.05 -11.84
C LYS A 39 -5.52 -7.64 -13.08
N GLU A 40 -5.73 -7.02 -14.24
CA GLU A 40 -5.12 -7.47 -15.49
C GLU A 40 -3.60 -7.30 -15.47
N THR A 41 -3.12 -6.15 -14.97
CA THR A 41 -1.68 -5.93 -14.76
C THR A 41 -1.08 -6.93 -13.79
N LEU A 42 -1.70 -7.19 -12.63
CA LEU A 42 -1.24 -8.23 -11.68
C LEU A 42 -1.22 -9.64 -12.28
N ASN A 43 -2.23 -10.00 -13.09
CA ASN A 43 -2.26 -11.29 -13.78
C ASN A 43 -1.12 -11.43 -14.80
N ASN A 44 -0.76 -10.33 -15.47
CA ASN A 44 0.39 -10.31 -16.38
C ASN A 44 1.71 -10.39 -15.60
N LEU A 45 1.84 -9.69 -14.48
CA LEU A 45 3.00 -9.79 -13.59
C LEU A 45 3.19 -11.22 -13.06
N LYS A 46 2.13 -11.95 -12.72
CA LYS A 46 2.21 -13.35 -12.25
C LYS A 46 2.87 -14.30 -13.27
N LYS A 47 2.83 -13.97 -14.55
CA LYS A 47 3.46 -14.76 -15.62
C LYS A 47 4.95 -14.44 -15.80
N ILE A 48 5.46 -13.42 -15.11
CA ILE A 48 6.86 -12.99 -15.21
C ILE A 48 7.67 -13.70 -14.12
N GLN A 49 8.83 -14.21 -14.51
CA GLN A 49 9.67 -15.04 -13.65
C GLN A 49 10.60 -14.21 -12.75
N TYR A 50 10.91 -12.97 -13.14
CA TYR A 50 11.76 -12.04 -12.40
C TYR A 50 11.24 -10.60 -12.54
N PHE A 51 11.14 -9.89 -11.42
CA PHE A 51 10.96 -8.44 -11.40
C PHE A 51 12.33 -7.81 -11.19
N ILE A 52 12.76 -6.98 -12.14
CA ILE A 52 14.00 -6.20 -12.04
C ILE A 52 13.74 -4.96 -11.19
#